data_AF-A0A930HWV9-F1
#
_entry.id   AF-A0A930HWV9-F1
#
_cell.length_a   1.000
_cell.length_b   1.000
_cell.length_c   1.000
_cell.angle_alpha   90.00
_cell.angle_beta   90.00
_cell.angle_gamma   90.00
#
_symmetry.space_group_name_H-M   'P 1'
#
loop_
_entity.id
_entity.type
_entity.pdbx_description
1 polymer ?
#
loop_
_entity_poly.entity_id
_entity_poly.type
_entity_poly.pdbx_seq_one_letter_code
_entity_poly.pdbx_strand_id
1 'polypeptide(L)'
;MKIQDIQKLYATLPQVGALIKTQEDKSIKTIFLQGLVASAAPMLFASIAEKWKKTTVFVLNDNDEAGYFYNDLKTIAMPDDNKDKVAEVLFFPSSY
;
A
#
# COMPACT_ATOMS: atom_id res chain seq x y z
N MET A 1 20.47 -1.69 4.09
CA MET A 1 19.26 -1.03 3.56
C MET A 1 18.06 -1.76 4.12
N LYS A 2 17.20 -1.07 4.86
CA LYS A 2 15.94 -1.61 5.38
C LYS A 2 14.84 -1.46 4.33
N ILE A 3 13.78 -2.25 4.41
CA ILE A 3 12.65 -2.15 3.47
C ILE A 3 11.98 -0.77 3.55
N GLN A 4 11.99 -0.12 4.72
CA GLN A 4 11.49 1.24 4.93
C GLN A 4 12.30 2.29 4.15
N ASP A 5 13.59 2.06 3.88
CA ASP A 5 14.39 2.97 3.05
C ASP A 5 13.87 2.95 1.60
N ILE A 6 13.45 1.78 1.12
CA ILE A 6 12.84 1.61 -0.22
C ILE A 6 11.44 2.24 -0.25
N GLN A 7 10.64 2.05 0.81
CA GLN A 7 9.32 2.67 0.94
C GLN A 7 9.40 4.20 0.87
N LYS A 8 10.39 4.81 1.54
CA LYS A 8 10.64 6.25 1.49
C LYS A 8 11.06 6.70 0.10
N LEU A 9 11.91 5.94 -0.59
CA LEU A 9 12.29 6.22 -1.97
C LEU A 9 11.08 6.14 -2.92
N TYR A 10 10.26 5.10 -2.81
CA TYR A 10 9.03 4.94 -3.60
C TYR A 10 8.06 6.11 -3.39
N ALA A 11 7.95 6.64 -2.17
CA ALA A 11 7.09 7.78 -1.85
C ALA A 11 7.48 9.08 -2.59
N THR A 12 8.70 9.15 -3.16
CA THR A 12 9.17 10.29 -3.95
C THR A 12 8.86 10.17 -5.45
N LEU A 13 8.34 9.03 -5.90
CA LEU A 13 8.08 8.79 -7.32
C LEU A 13 6.97 9.71 -7.86
N PRO A 14 7.07 10.24 -9.09
CA PRO A 14 6.03 11.07 -9.70
C PRO A 14 4.65 10.41 -9.73
N GLN A 15 4.61 9.08 -9.92
CA GLN A 15 3.39 8.28 -9.95
C GLN A 15 2.64 8.33 -8.61
N VAL A 16 3.36 8.37 -7.48
CA VAL A 16 2.77 8.55 -6.15
C VAL A 16 2.10 9.92 -6.04
N GLY A 17 2.78 10.98 -6.48
CA GLY A 17 2.22 12.33 -6.49
C GLY A 17 0.98 12.44 -7.37
N ALA A 18 1.01 11.82 -8.56
CA ALA A 18 -0.13 11.76 -9.46
C ALA A 18 -1.32 11.04 -8.82
N LEU A 19 -1.10 9.87 -8.22
CA LEU A 19 -2.16 9.08 -7.57
C LEU A 19 -2.81 9.84 -6.40
N ILE A 20 -2.02 10.52 -5.56
CA ILE A 20 -2.55 11.34 -4.45
C ILE A 20 -3.41 12.48 -4.99
N LYS A 21 -2.93 13.21 -6.01
CA LYS A 21 -3.67 14.31 -6.61
C LYS A 21 -4.97 13.84 -7.26
N THR A 22 -4.94 12.72 -7.98
CA THR A 22 -6.13 12.11 -8.59
C THR A 22 -7.15 11.68 -7.53
N GLN A 23 -6.70 11.20 -6.37
CA GLN A 23 -7.56 10.81 -5.26
C GLN A 23 -8.25 11.99 -4.55
N GLU A 24 -7.65 13.18 -4.58
CA GLU A 24 -8.22 14.41 -4.03
C GLU A 24 -9.34 14.96 -4.93
N ASP A 25 -9.31 14.65 -6.23
CA ASP A 25 -10.36 15.03 -7.16
C ASP A 25 -11.60 14.13 -7.01
N LYS A 26 -12.62 14.66 -6.34
CA LYS A 26 -13.87 13.95 -6.07
C LYS A 26 -14.68 13.59 -7.32
N SER A 27 -14.39 14.20 -8.47
CA SER A 27 -15.06 13.84 -9.74
C SER A 27 -14.58 12.50 -10.27
N ILE A 28 -13.34 12.11 -9.94
CA ILE A 28 -12.74 10.85 -10.37
C ILE A 28 -13.22 9.72 -9.46
N LYS A 29 -13.83 8.70 -10.06
CA LYS A 29 -14.40 7.54 -9.34
C LYS A 29 -13.59 6.27 -9.51
N THR A 30 -12.77 6.19 -10.55
CA THR A 30 -12.05 4.98 -10.92
C THR A 30 -10.67 5.37 -11.42
N ILE A 31 -9.65 4.69 -10.91
CA ILE A 31 -8.26 4.85 -11.30
C ILE A 31 -7.76 3.46 -11.72
N PHE A 32 -7.17 3.37 -12.91
CA PHE A 32 -6.53 2.15 -13.36
C PHE A 32 -5.02 2.26 -13.18
N LEU A 33 -4.43 1.35 -12.41
CA LEU A 33 -3.00 1.27 -12.19
C LEU A 33 -2.42 0.15 -13.05
N GLN A 34 -1.48 0.47 -13.93
CA GLN A 34 -0.85 -0.48 -14.84
C GLN A 34 0.65 -0.63 -14.55
N GLY A 35 1.20 -1.81 -14.80
CA GLY A 35 2.64 -2.06 -14.69
C GLY A 35 3.13 -2.37 -13.28
N LEU A 36 2.21 -2.56 -12.32
CA LEU A 36 2.54 -3.08 -11.00
C LEU A 36 2.83 -4.59 -11.12
N VAL A 37 4.06 -4.98 -10.80
CA VAL A 37 4.52 -6.38 -10.86
C VAL A 37 5.09 -6.79 -9.50
N ALA A 38 4.89 -8.06 -9.13
CA ALA A 38 5.30 -8.60 -7.83
C ALA A 38 4.86 -7.66 -6.68
N SER A 39 5.77 -7.31 -5.76
CA SER A 39 5.51 -6.47 -4.59
C SER A 39 5.31 -4.97 -4.89
N ALA A 40 5.26 -4.55 -6.16
CA ALA A 40 5.12 -3.13 -6.51
C ALA A 40 3.80 -2.52 -6.00
N ALA A 41 2.70 -3.29 -6.02
CA ALA A 41 1.42 -2.81 -5.52
C ALA A 41 1.42 -2.58 -4.00
N PRO A 42 1.76 -3.55 -3.14
CA PRO A 42 1.83 -3.31 -1.70
C PRO A 42 2.87 -2.24 -1.34
N MET A 43 4.01 -2.18 -2.03
CA MET A 43 5.00 -1.11 -1.85
C MET A 43 4.42 0.27 -2.16
N LEU A 44 3.74 0.43 -3.30
CA LEU A 44 3.09 1.69 -3.68
C LEU A 44 2.10 2.14 -2.60
N PHE A 45 1.22 1.24 -2.15
CA PHE A 45 0.20 1.59 -1.16
C PHE A 45 0.80 1.89 0.22
N ALA A 46 1.84 1.16 0.63
CA ALA A 46 2.59 1.49 1.85
C ALA A 46 3.28 2.86 1.76
N SER A 47 3.83 3.22 0.59
CA SER A 47 4.49 4.50 0.36
C SER A 47 3.54 5.70 0.39
N ILE A 48 2.27 5.51 0.04
CA ILE A 48 1.28 6.61 0.07
C ILE A 48 0.45 6.65 1.34
N ALA A 49 0.50 5.61 2.19
CA ALA A 49 -0.43 5.40 3.30
C ALA A 49 -0.57 6.63 4.23
N GLU A 50 0.53 7.25 4.64
CA GLU A 50 0.53 8.41 5.55
C GLU A 50 -0.23 9.62 4.97
N LYS A 51 -0.19 9.78 3.65
CA LYS A 51 -0.88 10.86 2.92
C LYS A 51 -2.29 10.47 2.51
N TRP A 52 -2.50 9.19 2.20
CA TRP A 52 -3.75 8.64 1.71
C TRP A 52 -4.88 8.75 2.74
N LYS A 53 -4.58 8.49 4.03
CA LYS A 53 -5.47 8.65 5.20
C LYS A 53 -6.93 8.18 4.99
N LYS A 54 -7.13 7.15 4.17
CA LYS A 54 -8.42 6.51 3.93
C LYS A 54 -8.31 5.02 4.18
N THR A 55 -9.31 4.47 4.86
CA THR A 55 -9.51 3.03 4.94
C THR A 55 -9.67 2.49 3.53
N THR A 56 -8.81 1.53 3.16
CA THR A 56 -8.74 0.96 1.82
C THR A 56 -8.90 -0.55 1.93
N VAL A 57 -9.77 -1.10 1.08
CA VAL A 57 -10.00 -2.54 0.99
C VAL A 57 -9.35 -3.03 -0.29
N PHE A 58 -8.46 -4.01 -0.15
CA PHE A 58 -7.85 -4.71 -1.29
C PHE A 58 -8.59 -6.03 -1.50
N VAL A 59 -9.08 -6.25 -2.71
CA VAL A 59 -9.75 -7.49 -3.12
C VAL A 59 -8.89 -8.12 -4.20
N LEU A 60 -8.50 -9.38 -3.99
CA LEU A 60 -7.62 -10.14 -4.87
C LEU A 60 -8.30 -11.44 -5.31
N ASN A 61 -7.72 -12.11 -6.31
CA ASN A 61 -8.41 -13.20 -7.01
C ASN A 61 -8.65 -14.42 -6.12
N ASP A 62 -7.69 -14.71 -5.24
CA ASP A 62 -7.72 -15.86 -4.35
C ASP A 62 -6.98 -15.58 -3.02
N ASN A 63 -7.04 -16.57 -2.13
CA ASN A 63 -6.46 -16.48 -0.80
C ASN A 63 -4.93 -16.45 -0.83
N ASP A 64 -4.29 -17.05 -1.82
CA ASP A 64 -2.83 -17.13 -1.91
C ASP A 64 -2.28 -15.77 -2.32
N GLU A 65 -2.82 -15.17 -3.40
CA GLU A 65 -2.51 -13.80 -3.80
C GLU A 65 -2.76 -12.80 -2.67
N ALA A 66 -3.90 -12.94 -1.98
CA ALA A 66 -4.24 -12.10 -0.84
C ALA A 66 -3.24 -12.25 0.32
N GLY A 67 -2.83 -13.49 0.63
CA GLY A 67 -1.83 -13.78 1.66
C GLY A 67 -0.47 -13.18 1.33
N TYR A 68 0.00 -13.32 0.09
CA TYR A 68 1.25 -12.69 -0.37
C TYR A 68 1.20 -11.17 -0.29
N PHE A 69 0.13 -10.56 -0.79
CA PHE A 69 -0.06 -9.11 -0.74
C PHE A 69 -0.10 -8.58 0.70
N TYR A 70 -0.81 -9.29 1.59
CA TYR A 70 -0.89 -8.94 3.01
C TYR A 70 0.49 -8.97 3.68
N ASN A 71 1.26 -10.04 3.47
CA ASN A 71 2.58 -10.17 4.07
C ASN A 71 3.51 -9.04 3.63
N ASP A 72 3.56 -8.75 2.34
CA ASP A 72 4.34 -7.63 1.80
C ASP A 72 3.90 -6.30 2.41
N LEU A 73 2.59 -6.01 2.37
CA LEU A 73 2.06 -4.75 2.90
C LEU A 73 2.30 -4.62 4.41
N LYS A 74 2.11 -5.69 5.18
CA LYS A 74 2.35 -5.73 6.63
C LYS A 74 3.82 -5.44 6.93
N THR A 75 4.75 -6.13 6.30
CA THR A 75 6.19 -5.94 6.52
C THR A 75 6.64 -4.51 6.23
N ILE A 76 6.07 -3.87 5.20
CA ILE A 76 6.45 -2.52 4.80
C ILE A 76 5.74 -1.46 5.68
N ALA A 77 4.43 -1.60 5.89
CA ALA A 77 3.59 -0.56 6.46
C ALA A 77 3.38 -0.67 7.99
N MET A 78 3.52 -1.87 8.55
CA MET A 78 3.41 -2.18 9.97
C MET A 78 4.55 -3.12 10.40
N PRO A 79 5.79 -2.61 10.50
CA PRO A 79 6.92 -3.41 10.96
C PRO A 79 6.75 -3.83 12.43
N ASP A 80 7.34 -4.98 12.80
CA ASP A 80 7.16 -5.61 14.12
C ASP A 80 7.55 -4.72 15.31
N ASP A 81 8.52 -3.81 15.13
CA ASP A 81 8.97 -2.89 16.17
C ASP A 81 8.07 -1.63 16.31
N ASN A 82 7.08 -1.48 15.43
CA ASN A 82 6.14 -0.37 15.32
C ASN A 82 6.77 1.03 15.23
N LYS A 83 8.10 1.16 15.06
CA LYS A 83 8.78 2.47 15.06
C LYS A 83 8.55 3.28 13.79
N ASP A 84 8.37 2.60 12.66
CA ASP A 84 8.14 3.18 11.33
C ASP A 84 6.75 2.78 10.77
N LYS A 85 5.77 2.57 11.65
CA LYS A 85 4.41 2.21 11.25
C LYS A 85 3.74 3.37 10.52
N VAL A 86 3.28 3.13 9.30
CA VAL A 86 2.57 4.11 8.46
C VAL A 86 1.08 3.79 8.29
N ALA A 87 0.67 2.55 8.53
CA ALA A 87 -0.73 2.13 8.48
C ALA A 87 -1.01 0.95 9.40
N GLU A 88 -2.29 0.74 9.71
CA GLU A 88 -2.74 -0.56 10.16
C GLU A 88 -3.02 -1.49 8.97
N VAL A 89 -2.57 -2.74 9.08
CA VAL A 89 -2.75 -3.76 8.04
C VAL A 89 -3.43 -4.98 8.64
N LEU A 90 -4.62 -5.28 8.13
CA LEU A 90 -5.50 -6.33 8.59
C LEU A 90 -5.77 -7.31 7.45
N PHE A 91 -6.08 -8.56 7.80
CA PHE A 91 -6.42 -9.60 6.83
C PHE A 91 -7.73 -10.29 7.21
N PHE A 92 -8.63 -10.44 6.25
CA PHE A 92 -9.89 -11.16 6.43
C PHE A 92 -9.79 -12.52 5.71
N PRO A 93 -10.23 -13.65 6.31
CA PRO A 93 -11.01 -13.76 7.54
C PRO A 93 -10.19 -13.94 8.83
N SER A 94 -8.87 -13.71 8.83
CA SER A 94 -8.07 -13.92 10.05
C SER A 94 -8.52 -13.02 11.20
N SER A 95 -8.59 -13.58 12.40
CA SER A 95 -8.88 -12.85 13.64
C SER A 95 -7.69 -11.99 14.10
N TYR A 96 -8.01 -10.84 14.67
CA TYR A 96 -7.09 -9.83 15.23
C TYR A 96 -6.15 -10.36 16.31
#